data_AF-A0A9W6T172-F1
#
_entry.id   AF-A0A9W6T172-F1
#
_cell.length_a   1.000
_cell.length_b   1.000
_cell.length_c   1.000
_cell.angle_alpha   90.00
_cell.angle_beta   90.00
_cell.angle_gamma   90.00
#
_symmetry.space_group_name_H-M   'P 1'
#
loop_
_entity.id
_entity.type
_entity.pdbx_description
1 polymer ?
#
loop_
_entity_poly.entity_id
_entity_poly.type
_entity_poly.pdbx_seq_one_letter_code
_entity_poly.pdbx_strand_id
1 'polypeptide(L)'
;MGARIIVERLSDASDNKWVRVIVNGNVMPLKNCQDGVGYTCSLSKLRGMFMKKLGDDEYTNWCKVKHKRPQWLKFYWDWKDRIESN
;
A
#
# COMPACT_ATOMS: atom_id res chain seq x y z
N MET A 1 16.51 -17.28 3.24
CA MET A 1 15.36 -16.88 2.40
C MET A 1 14.44 -16.00 3.24
N GLY A 2 13.85 -14.94 2.68
CA GLY A 2 13.10 -13.92 3.44
C GLY A 2 12.79 -12.70 2.57
N ALA A 3 12.09 -12.93 1.46
CA ALA A 3 11.78 -11.86 0.50
C ALA A 3 11.02 -10.73 1.19
N ARG A 4 11.30 -9.50 0.78
CA ARG A 4 10.70 -8.29 1.37
C ARG A 4 10.21 -7.34 0.30
N ILE A 5 9.02 -6.82 0.52
CA ILE A 5 8.43 -5.71 -0.25
C ILE A 5 8.28 -4.56 0.72
N ILE A 6 8.90 -3.43 0.41
CA ILE A 6 8.85 -2.22 1.22
C ILE A 6 8.19 -1.13 0.38
N VAL A 7 7.19 -0.45 0.96
CA VAL A 7 6.56 0.73 0.37
C VAL A 7 7.00 1.92 1.19
N GLU A 8 7.79 2.81 0.58
CA GLU A 8 8.26 4.01 1.25
C GLU A 8 7.41 5.21 0.83
N ARG A 9 6.96 6.00 1.81
CA ARG A 9 6.31 7.29 1.59
C ARG A 9 7.31 8.40 1.90
N LEU A 10 7.59 9.22 0.91
CA LEU A 10 8.55 10.32 0.97
C LEU A 10 7.79 11.66 0.88
N SER A 11 8.41 12.72 1.39
CA SER A 11 7.93 14.11 1.23
C SER A 11 9.08 14.97 0.74
N ASP A 12 8.84 15.84 -0.23
CA ASP A 12 9.85 16.80 -0.70
C ASP A 12 9.78 18.13 0.09
N ALA A 13 10.66 19.07 -0.26
CA ALA A 13 10.73 20.39 0.38
C ALA A 13 9.44 21.23 0.19
N SER A 14 8.61 20.88 -0.79
CA SER A 14 7.32 21.52 -1.07
C SER A 14 6.14 20.72 -0.50
N ASP A 15 6.42 19.77 0.39
CA ASP A 15 5.46 18.86 1.03
C ASP A 15 4.69 17.93 0.06
N ASN A 16 5.11 17.81 -1.20
CA ASN A 16 4.50 16.84 -2.11
C ASN A 16 4.82 15.41 -1.65
N LYS A 17 3.83 14.52 -1.75
CA LYS A 17 3.95 13.14 -1.28
C LYS A 17 4.30 12.21 -2.43
N TRP A 18 5.37 11.45 -2.24
CA TRP A 18 5.91 10.51 -3.21
C TRP A 18 5.94 9.10 -2.62
N VAL A 19 5.85 8.09 -3.47
CA VAL A 19 5.88 6.68 -3.07
C VAL A 19 6.84 5.92 -3.99
N ARG A 20 7.64 5.01 -3.41
CA ARG A 20 8.37 3.99 -4.18
C ARG A 20 8.21 2.61 -3.57
N VAL A 21 8.36 1.59 -4.42
CA VAL A 21 8.33 0.19 -4.02
C VAL A 21 9.74 -0.38 -4.14
N ILE A 22 10.20 -1.06 -3.10
CA ILE A 22 11.49 -1.73 -3.05
C ILE A 22 11.24 -3.22 -2.87
N VAL A 23 11.78 -4.04 -3.78
CA VAL A 23 11.70 -5.50 -3.72
C VAL A 23 13.09 -6.07 -3.52
N ASN A 24 13.30 -6.79 -2.42
CA ASN A 24 14.59 -7.39 -2.06
C ASN A 24 15.77 -6.40 -2.11
N GLY A 25 15.55 -5.16 -1.69
CA GLY A 25 16.57 -4.11 -1.68
C GLY A 25 16.73 -3.33 -2.99
N ASN A 26 16.01 -3.67 -4.04
CA ASN A 26 16.06 -2.97 -5.33
C ASN A 26 14.81 -2.13 -5.54
N VAL A 27 14.98 -0.87 -5.98
CA VAL A 27 13.86 -0.02 -6.38
C VAL A 27 13.19 -0.65 -7.59
N MET A 28 11.87 -0.86 -7.51
CA MET A 28 11.03 -1.38 -8.58
C MET A 28 10.09 -0.27 -9.07
N PRO A 29 10.43 0.40 -10.18
CA PRO A 29 9.61 1.46 -10.74
C PRO A 29 8.20 0.98 -11.11
N LEU A 30 7.17 1.71 -10.68
CA LEU A 30 5.79 1.40 -11.07
C LEU A 30 5.57 1.80 -12.53
N LYS A 31 5.08 0.87 -13.36
CA LYS A 31 4.78 1.16 -14.77
C LYS A 31 3.81 2.35 -14.87
N ASN A 32 4.15 3.31 -15.72
CA ASN A 32 3.39 4.54 -15.96
C ASN A 32 3.29 5.51 -14.74
N CYS A 33 4.09 5.33 -13.68
CA CYS A 33 4.13 6.25 -12.54
C CYS A 33 5.54 6.40 -11.97
N GLN A 34 6.36 7.15 -12.70
CA GLN A 34 7.77 7.43 -12.43
C GLN A 34 8.03 8.94 -12.58
N ASP A 35 7.03 9.73 -12.22
CA ASP A 35 6.98 11.19 -12.37
C ASP A 35 7.79 11.95 -11.30
N GLY A 36 8.27 11.25 -10.27
CA GLY A 36 9.11 11.83 -9.23
C GLY A 36 10.57 11.42 -9.33
N VAL A 37 11.42 12.11 -8.58
CA VAL A 37 12.86 11.83 -8.50
C VAL A 37 13.11 10.38 -8.03
N GLY A 38 14.09 9.72 -8.64
CA GLY A 38 14.44 8.34 -8.30
C GLY A 38 13.37 7.31 -8.65
N TYR A 39 12.60 7.55 -9.73
CA TYR A 39 11.51 6.69 -10.20
C TYR A 39 10.37 6.54 -9.18
N THR A 40 10.17 7.56 -8.35
CA THR A 40 9.04 7.63 -7.42
C THR A 40 7.76 8.00 -8.16
N CYS A 41 6.63 7.66 -7.54
CA CYS A 41 5.28 7.89 -8.03
C CYS A 41 4.59 8.90 -7.11
N SER A 42 3.95 9.93 -7.66
CA SER A 42 3.12 10.83 -6.84
C SER A 42 1.98 10.06 -6.17
N LEU A 43 1.69 10.38 -4.90
CA LEU A 43 0.68 9.64 -4.13
C LEU A 43 -0.72 9.71 -4.76
N SER A 44 -1.08 10.86 -5.34
CA SER A 44 -2.35 11.07 -6.03
C SER A 44 -2.49 10.16 -7.26
N LYS A 45 -1.46 10.06 -8.08
CA LYS A 45 -1.43 9.19 -9.26
C LYS A 45 -1.40 7.71 -8.89
N LEU A 46 -0.65 7.34 -7.84
CA LEU A 46 -0.68 5.99 -7.29
C LEU A 46 -2.11 5.59 -6.90
N ARG A 47 -2.80 6.44 -6.14
CA ARG A 47 -4.20 6.22 -5.74
C ARG A 47 -5.10 6.03 -6.95
N GLY A 48 -5.01 6.90 -7.96
CA GLY A 48 -5.81 6.80 -9.18
C GLY A 48 -5.58 5.49 -9.94
N MET A 49 -4.32 5.09 -10.12
CA MET A 49 -3.98 3.80 -10.74
C MET A 49 -4.47 2.60 -9.93
N PHE A 50 -4.36 2.67 -8.59
CA PHE A 50 -4.76 1.57 -7.71
C PHE A 50 -6.28 1.38 -7.74
N MET A 51 -7.05 2.46 -7.63
CA MET A 51 -8.51 2.41 -7.74
C MET A 51 -8.95 1.89 -9.12
N LYS A 52 -8.30 2.34 -10.20
CA LYS A 52 -8.57 1.82 -11.55
C LYS A 52 -8.26 0.32 -11.69
N LYS A 53 -7.22 -0.17 -11.01
CA LYS A 53 -6.85 -1.61 -11.03
C LYS A 53 -7.76 -2.48 -10.18
N LEU A 54 -8.22 -1.97 -9.03
CA LEU A 54 -9.19 -2.66 -8.18
C LEU A 54 -10.55 -2.76 -8.89
N GLY A 55 -10.90 -1.75 -9.69
CA GLY A 55 -12.20 -1.70 -10.36
C GLY A 55 -13.33 -1.44 -9.37
N ASP A 56 -14.55 -1.75 -9.80
CA ASP A 56 -15.77 -1.51 -9.01
C ASP A 56 -16.15 -2.71 -8.12
N ASP A 57 -15.51 -3.86 -8.31
CA ASP A 57 -15.82 -5.07 -7.57
C ASP A 57 -14.97 -5.22 -6.31
N GLU A 58 -15.61 -5.65 -5.22
CA GLU A 58 -14.95 -5.92 -3.95
C GLU A 58 -14.43 -7.36 -3.86
N TYR A 59 -13.27 -7.53 -3.21
CA TYR A 59 -12.69 -8.84 -2.88
C TYR A 59 -13.71 -9.81 -2.23
N THR A 60 -14.55 -9.29 -1.34
CA THR A 60 -15.57 -10.04 -0.61
C THR A 60 -16.62 -10.65 -1.53
N ASN A 61 -17.01 -9.93 -2.59
CA ASN A 61 -17.95 -10.42 -3.60
C ASN A 61 -17.32 -11.50 -4.46
N TRP A 62 -16.12 -11.25 -4.99
CA TRP A 62 -15.39 -12.20 -5.84
C TRP A 62 -15.10 -13.52 -5.12
N CYS A 63 -14.68 -13.45 -3.86
CA CYS A 63 -14.37 -14.62 -3.05
C CYS A 63 -15.56 -15.17 -2.25
N LYS A 64 -16.77 -14.63 -2.44
CA LYS A 64 -18.01 -15.06 -1.75
C LYS A 64 -17.82 -15.15 -0.23
N VAL A 65 -17.15 -14.15 0.35
CA VAL A 65 -16.86 -14.10 1.78
C VAL A 65 -18.17 -13.97 2.55
N LYS A 66 -18.45 -14.93 3.44
CA LYS A 66 -19.67 -14.91 4.26
C LYS A 66 -19.74 -13.60 5.06
N HIS A 67 -20.90 -12.95 5.09
CA HIS A 67 -21.11 -11.68 5.82
C HIS A 67 -20.75 -11.72 7.32
N LYS A 68 -20.78 -12.91 7.95
CA LYS A 68 -20.36 -13.10 9.36
C LYS A 68 -18.84 -13.02 9.56
N ARG A 69 -18.03 -13.00 8.48
CA ARG A 69 -16.57 -12.84 8.53
C ARG A 69 -16.19 -11.37 8.35
N PRO A 70 -15.00 -10.94 8.79
CA PRO A 70 -14.53 -9.58 8.55
C PRO A 70 -14.55 -9.23 7.05
N GLN A 71 -15.23 -8.13 6.71
CA GLN A 71 -15.32 -7.63 5.34
C GLN A 71 -14.19 -6.64 4.99
N TRP A 72 -13.49 -6.14 6.01
CA TRP A 72 -12.44 -5.13 5.89
C TRP A 72 -11.22 -5.55 6.70
N LEU A 73 -10.03 -5.20 6.21
CA LEU A 73 -8.81 -5.32 6.99
C LEU A 73 -8.86 -4.29 8.13
N LYS A 74 -8.65 -4.73 9.37
CA LYS A 74 -8.67 -3.84 10.54
C LYS A 74 -7.41 -3.89 11.40
N PHE A 75 -6.63 -4.97 11.33
CA PHE A 75 -5.51 -5.23 12.25
C PHE A 75 -4.37 -4.20 12.19
N TYR A 76 -4.28 -3.36 11.15
CA TYR A 76 -3.35 -2.22 11.16
C TYR A 76 -3.78 -1.09 12.10
N TRP A 77 -5.05 -1.05 12.51
CA TRP A 77 -5.64 0.03 13.30
C TRP A 77 -6.20 -0.43 14.65
N ASP A 78 -6.82 -1.63 14.71
CA ASP A 78 -7.50 -2.13 15.92
C ASP A 78 -6.66 -3.13 16.73
N TRP A 79 -5.36 -3.16 16.49
CA TRP A 79 -4.44 -3.93 17.31
C TRP A 79 -4.35 -3.35 18.73
N LYS A 80 -4.11 -4.21 19.72
CA LYS A 80 -3.92 -3.81 21.10
C LYS A 80 -2.48 -4.03 21.50
N ASP A 81 -1.87 -3.00 22.09
CA ASP A 81 -0.62 -3.14 22.80
C ASP A 81 -0.79 -4.18 23.92
N ARG A 82 -0.12 -5.32 23.77
CA ARG A 82 0.12 -6.22 24.89
C ARG A 82 1.40 -5.78 25.55
N ILE A 83 1.30 -4.77 26.41
CA ILE A 83 2.35 -4.50 27.38
C ILE A 83 2.20 -5.61 28.43
N GLU A 84 3.08 -6.61 28.39
CA GLU A 84 3.19 -7.58 29.48
C GLU A 84 3.64 -6.79 30.73
N SER A 85 2.71 -6.56 31.65
CA SER A 85 3.01 -6.05 32.99
C SER A 85 3.68 -7.18 33.76
N ASN A 86 5.00 -7.08 33.93
CA ASN A 86 5.76 -7.84 34.92
C ASN A 86 5.29 -7.51 36.34
#